data_AF-A0A3D0UNI3-F1
#
_entry.id   AF-A0A3D0UNI3-F1
#
_cell.length_a   1.000
_cell.length_b   1.000
_cell.length_c   1.000
_cell.angle_alpha   90.00
_cell.angle_beta   90.00
_cell.angle_gamma   90.00
#
_symmetry.space_group_name_H-M   'P 1'
#
loop_
_entity.id
_entity.type
_entity.pdbx_description
1 polymer ?
#
loop_
_entity_poly.entity_id
_entity_poly.type
_entity_poly.pdbx_seq_one_letter_code
_entity_poly.pdbx_strand_id
1 'polypeptide(L)'
;SGVVAAEAKLALIIAGPRSEEIAAAEANIRAAESAIGQAAGNRDVALDVTSVADIFAAEANVAQALSELRLLEEEYQTILDTCFEVPGEGEICPLFGPTEETTREQLAAARATYEAALQALEAAKQGPTAAQQRAASGGVSVAFANRNAAEARLELLMAGATPEEIAIAELGVRQAEAGVELAQAELAAAEAAVQQAEAAVVQAQANEATAQAALDRTALRAPYDGEISRIDASVGQLIDSGMPVLMLADFDRWRVKTTDLTEVDVASVSQGAAVEVRLDAISNDLISGVVTKIALVADTSLGDVAYQTEILLDQAQDLPIRWGMTAFVEIESNE
;
A
#
# COMPACT_ATOMS: atom_id res chain seq x y z
N SER A 1 1.94 -3.00 -0.46
CA SER A 1 0.79 -2.13 -0.79
C SER A 1 -0.26 -2.24 0.31
N GLY A 2 -1.27 -1.36 0.33
CA GLY A 2 -2.38 -1.47 1.29
C GLY A 2 -3.12 -2.81 1.21
N VAL A 3 -3.25 -3.36 -0.01
CA VAL A 3 -3.84 -4.70 -0.26
C VAL A 3 -3.03 -5.79 0.45
N VAL A 4 -1.71 -5.86 0.23
CA VAL A 4 -0.86 -6.88 0.87
C VAL A 4 -0.93 -6.83 2.40
N ALA A 5 -1.03 -5.63 2.99
CA ALA A 5 -1.20 -5.50 4.43
C ALA A 5 -2.58 -6.00 4.91
N ALA A 6 -3.64 -5.73 4.16
CA ALA A 6 -4.99 -6.22 4.45
C ALA A 6 -5.08 -7.74 4.29
N GLU A 7 -4.49 -8.31 3.24
CA GLU A 7 -4.39 -9.75 3.00
C GLU A 7 -3.60 -10.46 4.10
N ALA A 8 -2.46 -9.90 4.50
CA ALA A 8 -1.66 -10.44 5.60
C ALA A 8 -2.45 -10.44 6.92
N LYS A 9 -3.25 -9.40 7.17
CA LYS A 9 -4.12 -9.33 8.35
C LYS A 9 -5.24 -10.38 8.29
N LEU A 10 -5.89 -10.55 7.13
CA LEU A 10 -6.89 -11.60 6.93
C LEU A 10 -6.28 -12.99 7.14
N ALA A 11 -5.09 -13.24 6.59
CA ALA A 11 -4.39 -14.51 6.76
C ALA A 11 -4.06 -14.80 8.24
N LEU A 12 -3.65 -13.79 9.01
CA LEU A 12 -3.43 -13.93 10.45
C LEU A 12 -4.72 -14.28 11.22
N ILE A 13 -5.84 -13.67 10.85
CA ILE A 13 -7.15 -13.94 11.47
C ILE A 13 -7.60 -15.38 11.16
N ILE A 14 -7.38 -15.85 9.93
CA ILE A 14 -7.73 -17.22 9.51
C ILE A 14 -6.80 -18.28 10.10
N ALA A 15 -5.50 -17.97 10.25
CA ALA A 15 -4.50 -18.91 10.73
C ALA A 15 -4.76 -19.40 12.17
N GLY A 16 -5.60 -18.70 12.93
CA GLY A 16 -5.99 -19.08 14.29
C GLY A 16 -4.86 -18.87 15.32
N PRO A 17 -5.00 -19.47 16.51
CA PRO A 17 -4.04 -19.29 17.60
C PRO A 17 -2.68 -19.91 17.28
N ARG A 18 -1.62 -19.27 17.78
CA ARG A 18 -0.25 -19.73 17.56
C ARG A 18 0.06 -20.98 18.40
N SER A 19 0.97 -21.83 17.91
CA SER A 19 1.40 -23.04 18.63
C SER A 19 1.91 -22.75 20.04
N GLU A 20 2.58 -21.62 20.26
CA GLU A 20 3.04 -21.17 21.57
C GLU A 20 1.87 -20.86 22.52
N GLU A 21 0.79 -20.27 22.01
CA GLU A 21 -0.41 -19.92 22.79
C GLU A 21 -1.17 -21.18 23.20
N ILE A 22 -1.29 -22.15 22.29
CA ILE A 22 -1.87 -23.47 22.56
C ILE A 22 -1.04 -24.20 23.63
N ALA A 23 0.29 -24.26 23.46
CA ALA A 23 1.18 -24.93 24.41
C ALA A 23 1.11 -24.31 25.83
N ALA A 24 0.98 -22.98 25.92
CA ALA A 24 0.79 -22.29 27.19
C ALA A 24 -0.58 -22.62 27.84
N ALA A 25 -1.65 -22.68 27.06
CA ALA A 25 -2.97 -23.08 27.55
C ALA A 25 -2.99 -24.54 28.03
N GLU A 26 -2.37 -25.46 27.28
CA GLU A 26 -2.19 -26.86 27.72
C GLU A 26 -1.35 -26.98 28.99
N ALA A 27 -0.31 -26.15 29.14
CA ALA A 27 0.50 -26.11 30.35
C ALA A 27 -0.33 -25.69 31.58
N ASN A 28 -1.24 -24.73 31.41
CA ASN A 28 -2.16 -24.31 32.47
C ASN A 28 -3.14 -25.44 32.87
N ILE A 29 -3.63 -26.23 31.90
CA ILE A 29 -4.46 -27.40 32.19
C ILE A 29 -3.67 -28.42 33.01
N ARG A 30 -2.44 -28.75 32.61
CA ARG A 30 -1.57 -29.67 33.37
C ARG A 30 -1.29 -29.17 34.79
N ALA A 31 -1.09 -27.86 34.96
CA ALA A 31 -0.91 -27.26 36.28
C ALA A 31 -2.18 -27.38 37.14
N ALA A 32 -3.36 -27.17 36.55
CA ALA A 32 -4.64 -27.35 37.24
C ALA A 32 -4.89 -28.82 37.63
N GLU A 33 -4.52 -29.78 36.76
CA GLU A 33 -4.58 -31.22 37.07
C GLU A 33 -3.65 -31.60 38.23
N SER A 34 -2.44 -31.05 38.27
CA SER A 34 -1.54 -31.23 39.41
C SER A 34 -2.14 -30.66 40.70
N ALA A 35 -2.80 -29.50 40.64
CA ALA A 35 -3.47 -28.89 41.77
C ALA A 35 -4.65 -29.74 42.31
N ILE A 36 -5.36 -30.47 41.44
CA ILE A 36 -6.37 -31.45 41.86
C ILE A 36 -5.72 -32.56 42.70
N GLY A 37 -4.58 -33.10 42.25
CA GLY A 37 -3.84 -34.11 43.00
C GLY A 37 -3.39 -33.62 44.38
N GLN A 38 -2.87 -32.39 44.46
CA GLN A 38 -2.48 -31.77 45.74
C GLN A 38 -3.69 -31.53 46.65
N ALA A 39 -4.80 -31.01 46.10
CA ALA A 39 -6.03 -30.79 46.86
C ALA A 39 -6.63 -32.11 47.37
N ALA A 40 -6.57 -33.18 46.58
CA ALA A 40 -6.99 -34.51 46.99
C ALA A 40 -6.10 -35.05 48.12
N GLY A 41 -4.78 -34.92 47.99
CA GLY A 41 -3.85 -35.28 49.06
C GLY A 41 -4.10 -34.51 50.36
N ASN A 42 -4.30 -33.19 50.28
CA ASN A 42 -4.62 -32.35 51.44
C ASN A 42 -5.96 -32.73 52.08
N ARG A 43 -6.97 -33.06 51.27
CA ARG A 43 -8.26 -33.56 51.76
C ARG A 43 -8.04 -34.88 52.50
N ASP A 44 -7.30 -35.80 51.91
CA ASP A 44 -7.08 -37.13 52.48
C ASP A 44 -6.34 -37.00 53.81
N VAL A 45 -5.27 -36.20 53.90
CA VAL A 45 -4.58 -35.88 55.16
C VAL A 45 -5.51 -35.23 56.19
N ALA A 46 -6.38 -34.30 55.77
CA ALA A 46 -7.32 -33.62 56.67
C ALA A 46 -8.47 -34.52 57.16
N LEU A 47 -8.76 -35.61 56.47
CA LEU A 47 -9.78 -36.59 56.86
C LEU A 47 -9.19 -37.82 57.55
N ASP A 48 -7.88 -38.02 57.46
CA ASP A 48 -7.13 -39.09 58.14
C ASP A 48 -6.84 -38.77 59.63
N VAL A 49 -7.31 -37.63 60.15
CA VAL A 49 -7.13 -37.17 61.56
C VAL A 49 -7.91 -38.03 62.59
N THR A 50 -8.57 -39.10 62.15
CA THR A 50 -9.06 -40.16 63.03
C THR A 50 -8.32 -41.46 62.72
N SER A 51 -7.00 -41.36 62.69
CA SER A 51 -6.16 -42.52 62.48
C SER A 51 -6.34 -43.46 63.67
N VAL A 52 -6.16 -44.76 63.45
CA VAL A 52 -6.17 -45.76 64.54
C VAL A 52 -5.28 -45.32 65.71
N ALA A 53 -4.24 -44.51 65.46
CA ALA A 53 -3.39 -43.89 66.47
C ALA A 53 -4.12 -42.89 67.39
N ASP A 54 -5.03 -42.06 66.88
CA ASP A 54 -5.78 -41.08 67.69
C ASP A 54 -6.80 -41.77 68.60
N ILE A 55 -7.47 -42.79 68.07
CA ILE A 55 -8.36 -43.66 68.86
C ILE A 55 -7.54 -44.38 69.93
N PHE A 56 -6.39 -44.95 69.57
CA PHE A 56 -5.51 -45.65 70.51
C PHE A 56 -4.97 -44.72 71.61
N ALA A 57 -4.59 -43.49 71.25
CA ALA A 57 -4.16 -42.48 72.22
C ALA A 57 -5.30 -42.07 73.17
N ALA A 58 -6.51 -41.90 72.64
CA ALA A 58 -7.69 -41.61 73.46
C ALA A 58 -8.06 -42.79 74.38
N GLU A 59 -7.95 -44.03 73.92
CA GLU A 59 -8.15 -45.23 74.74
C GLU A 59 -7.11 -45.33 75.86
N ALA A 60 -5.84 -45.01 75.57
CA ALA A 60 -4.78 -44.95 76.57
C ALA A 60 -5.05 -43.88 77.63
N ASN A 61 -5.53 -42.69 77.24
CA ASN A 61 -5.90 -41.62 78.17
C ASN A 61 -7.07 -42.02 79.08
N VAL A 62 -8.10 -42.69 78.54
CA VAL A 62 -9.21 -43.24 79.32
C VAL A 62 -8.70 -44.27 80.33
N ALA A 63 -7.81 -45.17 79.91
CA ALA A 63 -7.23 -46.17 80.79
C ALA A 63 -6.41 -45.54 81.94
N GLN A 64 -5.63 -44.50 81.64
CA GLN A 64 -4.88 -43.74 82.65
C GLN A 64 -5.82 -43.05 83.65
N ALA A 65 -6.80 -42.29 83.16
CA ALA A 65 -7.76 -41.58 84.01
C ALA A 65 -8.58 -42.53 84.89
N LEU A 66 -8.94 -43.71 84.36
CA LEU A 66 -9.62 -44.75 85.15
C LEU A 66 -8.73 -45.32 86.25
N SER A 67 -7.44 -45.51 85.98
CA SER A 67 -6.49 -45.98 86.98
C SER A 67 -6.33 -44.97 88.12
N GLU A 68 -6.19 -43.68 87.80
CA GLU A 68 -6.10 -42.59 88.79
C GLU A 68 -7.38 -42.48 89.62
N LEU A 69 -8.55 -42.57 88.98
CA LEU A 69 -9.84 -42.58 89.66
C LEU A 69 -9.94 -43.74 90.66
N ARG A 70 -9.56 -44.96 90.26
CA ARG A 70 -9.59 -46.13 91.15
C ARG A 70 -8.67 -45.99 92.36
N LEU A 71 -7.47 -45.46 92.15
CA LEU A 71 -6.52 -45.23 93.25
C LEU A 71 -7.09 -44.25 94.28
N LEU A 72 -7.71 -43.16 93.82
CA LEU A 72 -8.37 -42.18 94.70
C LEU A 72 -9.63 -42.74 95.37
N GLU A 73 -10.38 -43.61 94.69
CA GLU A 73 -11.52 -44.32 95.30
C GLU A 73 -11.06 -45.24 96.44
N GLU A 74 -9.99 -46.01 96.23
CA GLU A 74 -9.41 -46.88 97.26
C GLU A 74 -8.83 -46.08 98.43
N GLU A 75 -8.13 -44.97 98.16
CA GLU A 75 -7.62 -44.05 99.18
C GLU A 75 -8.76 -43.44 99.99
N TYR A 76 -9.82 -42.98 99.32
CA TYR A 76 -11.00 -42.43 99.99
C TYR A 76 -11.72 -43.48 100.86
N GLN A 77 -11.89 -44.72 100.38
CA GLN A 77 -12.45 -45.81 101.19
C GLN A 77 -11.55 -46.12 102.41
N THR A 78 -10.23 -46.15 102.21
CA THR A 78 -9.28 -46.36 103.31
C THR A 78 -9.42 -45.26 104.36
N ILE A 79 -9.54 -43.99 103.95
CA ILE A 79 -9.78 -42.86 104.88
C ILE A 79 -11.08 -43.04 105.66
N LEU A 80 -12.15 -43.52 105.03
CA LEU A 80 -13.44 -43.78 105.69
C LEU A 80 -13.37 -44.95 106.69
N ASP A 81 -12.58 -45.99 106.39
CA ASP A 81 -12.47 -47.19 107.22
C ASP A 81 -11.44 -47.05 108.37
N THR A 82 -10.59 -46.02 108.35
CA THR A 82 -9.52 -45.85 109.34
C THR A 82 -10.01 -45.13 110.60
N CYS A 83 -10.31 -45.86 111.68
CA CYS A 83 -10.63 -45.26 112.98
C CYS A 83 -9.38 -45.12 113.87
N PHE A 84 -9.33 -44.08 114.71
CA PHE A 84 -8.22 -43.82 115.62
C PHE A 84 -8.66 -43.98 117.08
N GLU A 85 -7.90 -44.71 117.89
CA GLU A 85 -8.12 -44.75 119.34
C GLU A 85 -7.49 -43.52 120.00
N VAL A 86 -8.32 -42.70 120.65
CA VAL A 86 -7.85 -41.54 121.43
C VAL A 86 -7.82 -41.90 122.92
N PRO A 87 -6.67 -41.78 123.60
CA PRO A 87 -6.55 -42.11 125.02
C PRO A 87 -7.51 -41.26 125.87
N GLY A 88 -8.56 -41.90 126.40
CA GLY A 88 -9.57 -41.27 127.25
C GLY A 88 -10.90 -40.90 126.58
N GLU A 89 -11.01 -40.98 125.25
CA GLU A 89 -12.21 -40.54 124.50
C GLU A 89 -12.84 -41.64 123.61
N GLY A 90 -12.23 -42.82 123.52
CA GLY A 90 -12.75 -43.94 122.74
C GLY A 90 -12.27 -43.96 121.29
N GLU A 91 -12.88 -44.81 120.46
CA GLU A 91 -12.61 -44.94 119.03
C GLU A 91 -13.26 -43.78 118.28
N ILE A 92 -12.46 -42.91 117.69
CA ILE A 92 -12.91 -41.79 116.87
C ILE A 92 -12.66 -42.15 115.40
N CYS A 93 -13.71 -42.51 114.70
CA CYS A 93 -13.70 -42.70 113.25
C CYS A 93 -13.82 -41.32 112.58
N PRO A 94 -12.93 -40.97 111.64
CA PRO A 94 -12.98 -39.68 111.00
C PRO A 94 -14.19 -39.62 110.06
N LEU A 95 -15.11 -38.72 110.37
CA LEU A 95 -16.03 -38.18 109.38
C LEU A 95 -15.89 -36.66 109.49
N PHE A 96 -15.46 -36.02 108.38
CA PHE A 96 -15.33 -34.55 108.18
C PHE A 96 -14.04 -33.85 108.67
N GLY A 97 -12.87 -34.49 108.49
CA GLY A 97 -11.58 -33.80 108.62
C GLY A 97 -11.09 -33.19 107.29
N PRO A 98 -10.12 -32.25 107.31
CA PRO A 98 -9.61 -31.60 106.10
C PRO A 98 -9.04 -32.59 105.07
N THR A 99 -8.49 -33.73 105.53
CA THR A 99 -7.98 -34.78 104.63
C THR A 99 -9.10 -35.43 103.81
N GLU A 100 -10.22 -35.81 104.42
CA GLU A 100 -11.39 -36.37 103.69
C GLU A 100 -11.94 -35.37 102.67
N GLU A 101 -12.08 -34.11 103.08
CA GLU A 101 -12.56 -33.06 102.19
C GLU A 101 -11.64 -32.87 100.97
N THR A 102 -10.32 -32.85 101.17
CA THR A 102 -9.37 -32.75 100.06
C THR A 102 -9.39 -33.98 99.14
N THR A 103 -9.48 -35.20 99.68
CA THR A 103 -9.56 -36.43 98.87
C THR A 103 -10.87 -36.50 98.12
N ARG A 104 -11.99 -36.04 98.71
CA ARG A 104 -13.28 -35.94 98.03
C ARG A 104 -13.24 -34.98 96.85
N GLU A 105 -12.59 -33.83 97.00
CA GLU A 105 -12.37 -32.89 95.89
C GLU A 105 -11.48 -33.49 94.79
N GLN A 106 -10.39 -34.18 95.17
CA GLN A 106 -9.52 -34.88 94.22
C GLN A 106 -10.27 -35.99 93.48
N LEU A 107 -11.11 -36.75 94.16
CA LEU A 107 -11.96 -37.78 93.56
C LEU A 107 -12.97 -37.17 92.57
N ALA A 108 -13.59 -36.05 92.94
CA ALA A 108 -14.48 -35.33 92.04
C ALA A 108 -13.74 -34.82 90.78
N ALA A 109 -12.52 -34.32 90.94
CA ALA A 109 -11.67 -33.93 89.82
C ALA A 109 -11.27 -35.12 88.93
N ALA A 110 -10.87 -36.25 89.52
CA ALA A 110 -10.52 -37.48 88.79
C ALA A 110 -11.72 -38.09 88.05
N ARG A 111 -12.92 -37.99 88.63
CA ARG A 111 -14.15 -38.38 87.93
C ARG A 111 -14.43 -37.48 86.73
N ALA A 112 -14.25 -36.17 86.89
CA ALA A 112 -14.42 -35.21 85.79
C ALA A 112 -13.39 -35.43 84.67
N THR A 113 -12.13 -35.76 85.01
CA THR A 113 -11.10 -36.08 84.00
C THR A 113 -11.41 -37.39 83.28
N TYR A 114 -11.88 -38.42 83.97
CA TYR A 114 -12.32 -39.67 83.34
C TYR A 114 -13.51 -39.47 82.40
N GLU A 115 -14.53 -38.71 82.82
CA GLU A 115 -15.68 -38.37 81.96
C GLU A 115 -15.25 -37.57 80.73
N ALA A 116 -14.35 -36.59 80.89
CA ALA A 116 -13.78 -35.84 79.78
C ALA A 116 -12.97 -36.74 78.82
N ALA A 117 -12.22 -37.71 79.35
CA ALA A 117 -11.48 -38.69 78.54
C ALA A 117 -12.42 -39.60 77.74
N LEU A 118 -13.54 -40.06 78.33
CA LEU A 118 -14.56 -40.83 77.61
C LEU A 118 -15.21 -40.01 76.48
N GLN A 119 -15.53 -38.75 76.74
CA GLN A 119 -16.07 -37.85 75.71
C GLN A 119 -15.07 -37.63 74.57
N ALA A 120 -13.78 -37.49 74.88
CA ALA A 120 -12.73 -37.38 73.88
C ALA A 120 -12.58 -38.66 73.04
N LEU A 121 -12.67 -39.84 73.66
CA LEU A 121 -12.65 -41.12 72.95
C LEU A 121 -13.86 -41.28 72.01
N GLU A 122 -15.05 -40.93 72.48
CA GLU A 122 -16.27 -40.99 71.66
C GLU A 122 -16.18 -40.03 70.47
N ALA A 123 -15.68 -38.81 70.69
CA ALA A 123 -15.42 -37.85 69.61
C ALA A 123 -14.38 -38.39 68.60
N ALA A 124 -13.33 -39.07 69.07
CA ALA A 124 -12.33 -39.70 68.20
C ALA A 124 -12.92 -40.86 67.37
N LYS A 125 -13.85 -41.64 67.93
CA LYS A 125 -14.55 -42.74 67.25
C LYS A 125 -15.58 -42.27 66.22
N GLN A 126 -16.18 -41.09 66.43
CA GLN A 126 -17.18 -40.53 65.52
C GLN A 126 -16.60 -40.04 64.18
N GLY A 127 -15.29 -39.89 64.07
CA GLY A 127 -14.65 -39.50 62.82
C GLY A 127 -14.76 -37.99 62.52
N PRO A 128 -14.33 -37.55 61.33
CA PRO A 128 -14.45 -36.17 60.89
C PRO A 128 -15.92 -35.75 60.76
N THR A 129 -16.25 -34.58 61.30
CA THR A 129 -17.60 -34.00 61.19
C THR A 129 -17.98 -33.70 59.73
N ALA A 130 -19.28 -33.65 59.43
CA ALA A 130 -19.77 -33.25 58.11
C ALA A 130 -19.32 -31.84 57.68
N ALA A 131 -18.96 -30.96 58.63
CA ALA A 131 -18.37 -29.66 58.32
C ALA A 131 -16.91 -29.79 57.86
N GLN A 132 -16.10 -30.62 58.53
CA GLN A 132 -14.71 -30.92 58.12
C GLN A 132 -14.66 -31.64 56.77
N GLN A 133 -15.52 -32.64 56.55
CA GLN A 133 -15.63 -33.33 55.26
C GLN A 133 -15.96 -32.39 54.11
N ARG A 134 -16.91 -31.46 54.31
CA ARG A 134 -17.25 -30.44 53.31
C ARG A 134 -16.12 -29.44 53.09
N ALA A 135 -15.46 -28.97 54.15
CA ALA A 135 -14.33 -28.06 54.05
C ALA A 135 -13.17 -28.70 53.27
N ALA A 136 -12.80 -29.95 53.61
CA ALA A 136 -11.73 -30.70 52.95
C ALA A 136 -12.07 -31.02 51.49
N SER A 137 -13.31 -31.43 51.19
CA SER A 137 -13.75 -31.73 49.82
C SER A 137 -13.95 -30.48 48.96
N GLY A 138 -14.21 -29.32 49.58
CA GLY A 138 -14.38 -28.04 48.89
C GLY A 138 -13.14 -27.64 48.09
N GLY A 139 -11.93 -27.86 48.64
CA GLY A 139 -10.67 -27.58 47.94
C GLY A 139 -10.53 -28.39 46.64
N VAL A 140 -10.91 -29.67 46.67
CA VAL A 140 -10.92 -30.54 45.49
C VAL A 140 -11.93 -30.04 44.45
N SER A 141 -13.13 -29.67 44.87
CA SER A 141 -14.15 -29.13 43.97
C SER A 141 -13.70 -27.84 43.26
N VAL A 142 -13.03 -26.93 43.97
CA VAL A 142 -12.45 -25.71 43.39
C VAL A 142 -11.34 -26.04 42.39
N ALA A 143 -10.46 -27.01 42.69
CA ALA A 143 -9.41 -27.42 41.77
C ALA A 143 -9.98 -27.99 40.46
N PHE A 144 -11.04 -28.81 40.52
CA PHE A 144 -11.76 -29.27 39.33
C PHE A 144 -12.40 -28.12 38.55
N ALA A 145 -13.03 -27.16 39.24
CA ALA A 145 -13.62 -25.99 38.59
C ALA A 145 -12.56 -25.16 37.84
N ASN A 146 -11.37 -25.00 38.43
CA ASN A 146 -10.24 -24.31 37.79
C ASN A 146 -9.73 -25.06 36.55
N ARG A 147 -9.64 -26.40 36.61
CA ARG A 147 -9.25 -27.23 35.48
C ARG A 147 -10.26 -27.14 34.33
N ASN A 148 -11.56 -27.22 34.63
CA ASN A 148 -12.61 -27.05 33.63
C ASN A 148 -12.61 -25.63 33.03
N ALA A 149 -12.35 -24.61 33.84
CA ALA A 149 -12.20 -23.24 33.34
C ALA A 149 -10.97 -23.09 32.42
N ALA A 150 -9.87 -23.78 32.71
CA ALA A 150 -8.68 -23.80 31.86
C ALA A 150 -8.95 -24.49 30.51
N GLU A 151 -9.68 -25.61 30.51
CA GLU A 151 -10.11 -26.27 29.27
C GLU A 151 -11.05 -25.42 28.43
N ALA A 152 -12.08 -24.81 29.05
CA ALA A 152 -13.01 -23.94 28.33
C ALA A 152 -12.29 -22.73 27.69
N ARG A 153 -11.22 -22.24 28.34
CA ARG A 153 -10.35 -21.21 27.75
C ARG A 153 -9.56 -21.72 26.55
N LEU A 154 -9.04 -22.94 26.60
CA LEU A 154 -8.38 -23.57 25.46
C LEU A 154 -9.37 -23.80 24.31
N GLU A 155 -10.58 -24.25 24.60
CA GLU A 155 -11.63 -24.43 23.60
C GLU A 155 -11.98 -23.10 22.92
N LEU A 156 -12.16 -22.03 23.69
CA LEU A 156 -12.39 -20.70 23.14
C LEU A 156 -11.23 -20.20 22.29
N LEU A 157 -9.98 -20.48 22.70
CA LEU A 157 -8.80 -20.14 21.91
C LEU A 157 -8.77 -20.92 20.59
N MET A 158 -9.11 -22.20 20.63
CA MET A 158 -9.15 -23.10 19.47
C MET A 158 -10.31 -22.81 18.50
N ALA A 159 -11.41 -22.25 19.01
CA ALA A 159 -12.52 -21.80 18.18
C ALA A 159 -12.09 -20.72 17.16
N GLY A 160 -10.99 -20.01 17.44
CA GLY A 160 -10.38 -19.06 16.52
C GLY A 160 -11.26 -17.84 16.26
N ALA A 161 -11.04 -17.20 15.11
CA ALA A 161 -11.79 -16.02 14.70
C ALA A 161 -13.23 -16.36 14.30
N THR A 162 -14.17 -15.47 14.62
CA THR A 162 -15.57 -15.68 14.23
C THR A 162 -15.80 -15.41 12.73
N PRO A 163 -16.86 -15.96 12.11
CA PRO A 163 -17.20 -15.65 10.73
C PRO A 163 -17.37 -14.14 10.47
N GLU A 164 -17.88 -13.39 11.45
CA GLU A 164 -18.03 -11.94 11.38
C GLU A 164 -16.68 -11.22 11.34
N GLU A 165 -15.70 -11.66 12.14
CA GLU A 165 -14.35 -11.08 12.14
C GLU A 165 -13.64 -11.32 10.80
N ILE A 166 -13.78 -12.54 10.24
CA ILE A 166 -13.25 -12.87 8.92
C ILE A 166 -13.92 -12.00 7.85
N ALA A 167 -15.25 -11.87 7.86
CA ALA A 167 -15.99 -11.03 6.92
C ALA A 167 -15.57 -9.55 6.99
N ILE A 168 -15.29 -9.02 8.19
CA ILE A 168 -14.75 -7.65 8.35
C ILE A 168 -13.35 -7.54 7.73
N ALA A 169 -12.50 -8.54 7.93
CA ALA A 169 -11.16 -8.55 7.35
C ALA A 169 -11.19 -8.67 5.81
N GLU A 170 -12.08 -9.49 5.25
CA GLU A 170 -12.33 -9.59 3.80
C GLU A 170 -12.86 -8.28 3.21
N LEU A 171 -13.75 -7.57 3.94
CA LEU A 171 -14.19 -6.23 3.55
C LEU A 171 -13.02 -5.24 3.51
N GLY A 172 -12.07 -5.35 4.45
CA GLY A 172 -10.85 -4.56 4.45
C GLY A 172 -9.98 -4.81 3.21
N VAL A 173 -9.84 -6.08 2.78
CA VAL A 173 -9.13 -6.43 1.54
C VAL A 173 -9.84 -5.81 0.32
N ARG A 174 -11.16 -6.02 0.19
CA ARG A 174 -11.95 -5.46 -0.91
C ARG A 174 -11.89 -3.94 -0.99
N GLN A 175 -11.90 -3.27 0.17
CA GLN A 175 -11.74 -1.81 0.22
C GLN A 175 -10.36 -1.38 -0.28
N ALA A 176 -9.31 -2.11 0.10
CA ALA A 176 -7.95 -1.82 -0.37
C ALA A 176 -7.81 -2.05 -1.88
N GLU A 177 -8.42 -3.10 -2.42
CA GLU A 177 -8.46 -3.38 -3.86
C GLU A 177 -9.19 -2.28 -4.63
N ALA A 178 -10.38 -1.88 -4.17
CA ALA A 178 -11.13 -0.77 -4.76
C ALA A 178 -10.34 0.55 -4.73
N GLY A 179 -9.55 0.78 -3.68
CA GLY A 179 -8.65 1.93 -3.60
C GLY A 179 -7.52 1.88 -4.64
N VAL A 180 -6.99 0.69 -4.96
CA VAL A 180 -6.00 0.51 -6.03
C VAL A 180 -6.63 0.74 -7.40
N GLU A 181 -7.83 0.21 -7.64
CA GLU A 181 -8.56 0.41 -8.90
C GLU A 181 -8.85 1.90 -9.15
N LEU A 182 -9.31 2.62 -8.11
CA LEU A 182 -9.51 4.06 -8.19
C LEU A 182 -8.22 4.81 -8.53
N ALA A 183 -7.11 4.49 -7.85
CA ALA A 183 -5.83 5.13 -8.11
C ALA A 183 -5.30 4.84 -9.54
N GLN A 184 -5.55 3.64 -10.07
CA GLN A 184 -5.23 3.31 -11.46
C GLN A 184 -6.08 4.10 -12.45
N ALA A 185 -7.38 4.26 -12.18
CA ALA A 185 -8.26 5.07 -13.00
C ALA A 185 -7.86 6.55 -13.00
N GLU A 186 -7.48 7.10 -11.84
CA GLU A 186 -6.97 8.46 -11.71
C GLU A 186 -5.65 8.65 -12.47
N LEU A 187 -4.74 7.67 -12.39
CA LEU A 187 -3.48 7.69 -13.15
C LEU A 187 -3.75 7.69 -14.66
N ALA A 188 -4.62 6.80 -15.15
CA ALA A 188 -4.99 6.75 -16.57
C ALA A 188 -5.64 8.05 -17.06
N ALA A 189 -6.49 8.67 -16.23
CA ALA A 189 -7.08 9.98 -16.54
C ALA A 189 -6.02 11.08 -16.59
N ALA A 190 -5.05 11.08 -15.68
CA ALA A 190 -3.93 12.02 -15.68
C ALA A 190 -3.04 11.85 -16.91
N GLU A 191 -2.72 10.62 -17.31
CA GLU A 191 -1.94 10.33 -18.51
C GLU A 191 -2.68 10.80 -19.78
N ALA A 192 -3.99 10.57 -19.87
CA ALA A 192 -4.80 11.08 -20.97
C ALA A 192 -4.82 12.62 -21.02
N ALA A 193 -4.87 13.29 -19.87
CA ALA A 193 -4.79 14.75 -19.79
C ALA A 193 -3.42 15.27 -20.25
N VAL A 194 -2.32 14.59 -19.91
CA VAL A 194 -0.97 14.91 -20.42
C VAL A 194 -0.92 14.79 -21.94
N GLN A 195 -1.42 13.68 -22.51
CA GLN A 195 -1.44 13.50 -23.97
C GLN A 195 -2.27 14.58 -24.68
N GLN A 196 -3.42 14.98 -24.10
CA GLN A 196 -4.21 16.09 -24.64
C GLN A 196 -3.46 17.42 -24.59
N ALA A 197 -2.75 17.69 -23.51
CA ALA A 197 -1.94 18.90 -23.38
C ALA A 197 -0.77 18.93 -24.39
N GLU A 198 -0.09 17.79 -24.58
CA GLU A 198 0.97 17.66 -25.59
C GLU A 198 0.45 17.90 -27.00
N ALA A 199 -0.70 17.31 -27.35
CA ALA A 199 -1.36 17.55 -28.64
C ALA A 199 -1.74 19.03 -28.83
N ALA A 200 -2.23 19.69 -27.78
CA ALA A 200 -2.54 21.10 -27.81
C ALA A 200 -1.29 21.98 -28.03
N VAL A 201 -0.15 21.62 -27.44
CA VAL A 201 1.14 22.29 -27.68
C VAL A 201 1.57 22.14 -29.13
N VAL A 202 1.51 20.93 -29.70
CA VAL A 202 1.85 20.69 -31.12
C VAL A 202 0.94 21.52 -32.04
N GLN A 203 -0.36 21.58 -31.75
CA GLN A 203 -1.30 22.41 -32.52
C GLN A 203 -0.97 23.91 -32.40
N ALA A 204 -0.61 24.37 -31.20
CA ALA A 204 -0.23 25.77 -30.98
C ALA A 204 1.05 26.13 -31.75
N GLN A 205 2.05 25.25 -31.76
CA GLN A 205 3.29 25.42 -32.55
C GLN A 205 3.01 25.46 -34.05
N ALA A 206 2.12 24.61 -34.56
CA ALA A 206 1.72 24.64 -35.98
C ALA A 206 0.99 25.95 -36.34
N ASN A 207 0.14 26.46 -35.45
CA ASN A 207 -0.53 27.75 -35.62
C ASN A 207 0.47 28.91 -35.58
N GLU A 208 1.44 28.88 -34.66
CA GLU A 208 2.53 29.85 -34.58
C GLU A 208 3.35 29.86 -35.88
N ALA A 209 3.78 28.70 -36.37
CA ALA A 209 4.53 28.59 -37.63
C ALA A 209 3.73 29.12 -38.83
N THR A 210 2.42 28.87 -38.87
CA THR A 210 1.53 29.39 -39.93
C THR A 210 1.40 30.91 -39.85
N ALA A 211 1.23 31.46 -38.64
CA ALA A 211 1.16 32.90 -38.41
C ALA A 211 2.48 33.59 -38.76
N GLN A 212 3.62 32.98 -38.41
CA GLN A 212 4.94 33.48 -38.77
C GLN A 212 5.16 33.48 -40.28
N ALA A 213 4.79 32.41 -40.99
CA ALA A 213 4.87 32.37 -42.44
C ALA A 213 3.96 33.41 -43.12
N ALA A 214 2.78 33.70 -42.54
CA ALA A 214 1.91 34.77 -43.01
C ALA A 214 2.55 36.15 -42.79
N LEU A 215 3.19 36.37 -41.64
CA LEU A 215 3.93 37.60 -41.33
C LEU A 215 5.12 37.78 -42.27
N ASP A 216 5.92 36.74 -42.53
CA ASP A 216 7.06 36.81 -43.43
C ASP A 216 6.64 37.16 -44.86
N ARG A 217 5.46 36.69 -45.31
CA ARG A 217 4.86 37.04 -46.61
C ARG A 217 4.38 38.48 -46.71
N THR A 218 4.30 39.23 -45.60
CA THR A 218 4.01 40.68 -45.65
C THR A 218 5.21 41.50 -46.13
N ALA A 219 6.42 40.92 -46.07
CA ALA A 219 7.64 41.55 -46.55
C ALA A 219 8.06 40.92 -47.88
N LEU A 220 7.82 41.62 -48.98
CA LEU A 220 8.31 41.21 -50.30
C LEU A 220 9.83 41.41 -50.36
N ARG A 221 10.56 40.32 -50.60
CA ARG A 221 12.02 40.33 -50.80
C ARG A 221 12.34 40.02 -52.26
N ALA A 222 13.39 40.65 -52.79
CA ALA A 222 13.86 40.37 -54.13
C ALA A 222 14.33 38.91 -54.23
N PRO A 223 13.85 38.11 -55.21
CA PRO A 223 14.26 36.71 -55.37
C PRO A 223 15.66 36.55 -55.99
N TYR A 224 16.19 37.61 -56.62
CA TYR A 224 17.52 37.69 -57.22
C TYR A 224 17.96 39.17 -57.27
N ASP A 225 19.24 39.41 -57.55
CA ASP A 225 19.78 40.76 -57.74
C ASP A 225 19.32 41.35 -59.07
N GLY A 226 18.85 42.59 -59.06
CA GLY A 226 18.36 43.26 -60.26
C GLY A 226 17.97 44.71 -59.97
N GLU A 227 17.45 45.39 -60.99
CA GLU A 227 16.99 46.77 -60.88
C GLU A 227 15.47 46.84 -61.07
N ILE A 228 14.82 47.71 -60.30
CA ILE A 228 13.36 47.89 -60.35
C ILE A 228 13.02 48.68 -61.61
N SER A 229 12.41 48.02 -62.60
CA SER A 229 12.03 48.66 -63.86
C SER A 229 10.70 49.42 -63.76
N ARG A 230 9.78 48.92 -62.93
CA ARG A 230 8.46 49.52 -62.69
C ARG A 230 7.95 49.18 -61.29
N ILE A 231 7.27 50.13 -60.67
CA ILE A 231 6.47 49.92 -59.46
C ILE A 231 5.01 50.13 -59.85
N ASP A 232 4.18 49.11 -59.67
CA ASP A 232 2.76 49.10 -60.04
C ASP A 232 1.83 49.40 -58.85
N ALA A 233 2.35 49.35 -57.62
CA ALA A 233 1.60 49.64 -56.39
C ALA A 233 1.95 51.01 -55.76
N SER A 234 0.97 51.61 -55.07
CA SER A 234 1.14 52.88 -54.34
C SER A 234 1.04 52.69 -52.81
N VAL A 235 1.71 53.56 -52.06
CA VAL A 235 1.63 53.56 -50.59
C VAL A 235 0.18 53.80 -50.14
N GLY A 236 -0.35 52.93 -49.29
CA GLY A 236 -1.73 52.98 -48.80
C GLY A 236 -2.74 52.28 -49.71
N GLN A 237 -2.33 51.75 -50.86
CA GLN A 237 -3.16 50.92 -51.71
C GLN A 237 -3.29 49.50 -51.12
N LEU A 238 -4.52 48.97 -51.09
CA LEU A 238 -4.77 47.58 -50.76
C LEU A 238 -4.46 46.72 -52.00
N ILE A 239 -3.62 45.69 -51.83
CA ILE A 239 -3.22 44.78 -52.90
C ILE A 239 -3.70 43.37 -52.55
N ASP A 240 -4.42 42.73 -53.48
CA ASP A 240 -4.85 41.35 -53.33
C ASP A 240 -3.72 40.36 -53.66
N SER A 241 -3.81 39.15 -53.11
CA SER A 241 -2.84 38.08 -53.37
C SER A 241 -2.74 37.77 -54.86
N GLY A 242 -1.52 37.80 -55.40
CA GLY A 242 -1.23 37.50 -56.81
C GLY A 242 -1.23 38.73 -57.73
N MET A 243 -1.60 39.91 -57.24
CA MET A 243 -1.43 41.13 -58.03
C MET A 243 0.06 41.52 -58.09
N PRO A 244 0.58 41.90 -59.28
CA PRO A 244 1.95 42.37 -59.40
C PRO A 244 2.13 43.70 -58.67
N VAL A 245 3.15 43.80 -57.83
CA VAL A 245 3.49 45.01 -57.05
C VAL A 245 4.59 45.83 -57.74
N LEU A 246 5.57 45.14 -58.30
CA LEU A 246 6.69 45.73 -59.04
C LEU A 246 7.22 44.72 -60.06
N MET A 247 7.98 45.24 -61.02
CA MET A 247 8.78 44.46 -61.95
C MET A 247 10.25 44.65 -61.62
N LEU A 248 10.91 43.54 -61.28
CA LEU A 248 12.36 43.46 -61.11
C LEU A 248 12.96 42.94 -62.42
N ALA A 249 13.92 43.66 -62.97
CA ALA A 249 14.58 43.31 -64.22
C ALA A 249 16.05 42.92 -63.95
N ASP A 250 16.46 41.82 -64.58
CA ASP A 250 17.84 41.37 -64.69
C ASP A 250 18.45 41.99 -65.96
N PHE A 251 19.59 42.66 -65.80
CA PHE A 251 20.32 43.34 -66.87
C PHE A 251 21.64 42.66 -67.23
N ASP A 252 21.98 41.53 -66.58
CA ASP A 252 23.24 40.82 -66.80
C ASP A 252 23.21 39.95 -68.07
N ARG A 253 22.01 39.55 -68.52
CA ARG A 253 21.83 38.62 -69.65
C ARG A 253 20.75 39.10 -70.62
N TRP A 254 21.20 39.77 -71.67
CA TRP A 254 20.33 40.27 -72.74
C TRP A 254 19.89 39.18 -73.71
N ARG A 255 18.59 39.19 -74.03
CA ARG A 255 18.00 38.31 -75.04
C ARG A 255 17.22 39.12 -76.05
N VAL A 256 17.38 38.77 -77.32
CA VAL A 256 16.57 39.29 -78.42
C VAL A 256 15.54 38.24 -78.79
N LYS A 257 14.29 38.67 -78.91
CA LYS A 257 13.20 37.84 -79.42
C LYS A 257 12.81 38.39 -80.78
N THR A 258 12.93 37.58 -81.82
CA THR A 258 12.48 37.91 -83.17
C THR A 258 11.34 37.01 -83.59
N THR A 259 10.40 37.57 -84.34
CA THR A 259 9.28 36.85 -84.97
C THR A 259 9.39 36.88 -86.49
N ASP A 260 10.56 37.21 -87.03
CA ASP A 260 10.73 37.44 -88.47
C ASP A 260 11.37 36.25 -89.20
N LEU A 261 11.62 35.14 -88.49
CA LEU A 261 12.13 33.91 -89.10
C LEU A 261 11.00 33.20 -89.85
N THR A 262 11.00 33.29 -91.18
CA THR A 262 9.91 32.78 -92.03
C THR A 262 9.90 31.25 -92.13
N GLU A 263 8.81 30.67 -92.62
CA GLU A 263 8.72 29.23 -92.97
C GLU A 263 9.81 28.77 -93.94
N VAL A 264 10.26 29.66 -94.84
CA VAL A 264 11.32 29.33 -95.81
C VAL A 264 12.67 29.28 -95.12
N ASP A 265 12.95 30.23 -94.22
CA ASP A 265 14.26 30.40 -93.60
C ASP A 265 14.48 29.48 -92.39
N VAL A 266 13.42 29.13 -91.66
CA VAL A 266 13.50 28.27 -90.45
C VAL A 266 14.10 26.90 -90.75
N ALA A 267 13.92 26.38 -91.98
CA ALA A 267 14.48 25.09 -92.40
C ALA A 267 16.01 25.08 -92.44
N SER A 268 16.62 26.26 -92.58
CA SER A 268 18.07 26.44 -92.74
C SER A 268 18.75 27.00 -91.49
N VAL A 269 18.01 27.19 -90.40
CA VAL A 269 18.53 27.73 -89.12
C VAL A 269 18.44 26.67 -88.03
N SER A 270 19.48 26.52 -87.21
CA SER A 270 19.49 25.57 -86.10
C SER A 270 19.78 26.25 -84.76
N GLN A 271 19.36 25.61 -83.67
CA GLN A 271 19.73 26.06 -82.33
C GLN A 271 21.25 25.98 -82.17
N GLY A 272 21.87 27.07 -81.72
CA GLY A 272 23.32 27.23 -81.64
C GLY A 272 23.96 27.95 -82.84
N ALA A 273 23.18 28.28 -83.87
CA ALA A 273 23.67 29.11 -84.98
C ALA A 273 24.19 30.47 -84.48
N ALA A 274 25.29 30.94 -85.07
CA ALA A 274 25.85 32.25 -84.80
C ALA A 274 24.94 33.34 -85.39
N VAL A 275 24.85 34.45 -84.67
CA VAL A 275 23.97 35.57 -85.01
C VAL A 275 24.72 36.87 -84.83
N GLU A 276 24.59 37.77 -85.79
CA GLU A 276 24.98 39.16 -85.65
C GLU A 276 23.73 40.01 -85.39
N VAL A 277 23.76 40.76 -84.30
CA VAL A 277 22.65 41.61 -83.87
C VAL A 277 23.10 43.07 -83.89
N ARG A 278 22.31 43.92 -84.54
CA ARG A 278 22.49 45.37 -84.53
C ARG A 278 21.29 46.03 -83.87
N LEU A 279 21.53 46.81 -82.82
CA LEU A 279 20.46 47.53 -82.12
C LEU A 279 20.21 48.87 -82.80
N ASP A 280 18.95 49.15 -83.16
CA ASP A 280 18.60 50.37 -83.90
C ASP A 280 18.92 51.65 -83.09
N ALA A 281 18.82 51.55 -81.76
CA ALA A 281 18.98 52.68 -80.86
C ALA A 281 20.42 52.92 -80.35
N ILE A 282 21.38 52.00 -80.56
CA ILE A 282 22.72 52.06 -79.94
C ILE A 282 23.80 51.61 -80.92
N SER A 283 24.66 52.56 -81.31
CA SER A 283 25.80 52.43 -82.24
C SER A 283 25.49 51.60 -83.51
N ASN A 284 26.44 51.50 -84.44
CA ASN A 284 26.30 50.61 -85.59
C ASN A 284 27.15 49.35 -85.39
N ASP A 285 27.56 49.07 -84.15
CA ASP A 285 28.43 47.95 -83.84
C ASP A 285 27.63 46.64 -83.87
N LEU A 286 28.25 45.60 -84.42
CA LEU A 286 27.69 44.27 -84.49
C LEU A 286 27.91 43.58 -83.15
N ILE A 287 26.82 43.16 -82.50
CA ILE A 287 26.86 42.38 -81.26
C ILE A 287 26.70 40.91 -81.66
N SER A 288 27.70 40.10 -81.36
CA SER A 288 27.60 38.65 -81.56
C SER A 288 26.61 38.03 -80.59
N GLY A 289 25.92 36.98 -81.03
CA GLY A 289 25.04 36.19 -80.20
C GLY A 289 24.79 34.81 -80.79
N VAL A 290 23.99 34.01 -80.07
CA VAL A 290 23.67 32.64 -80.48
C VAL A 290 22.18 32.37 -80.41
N VAL A 291 21.66 31.59 -81.37
CA VAL A 291 20.27 31.12 -81.33
C VAL A 291 20.09 30.14 -80.18
N THR A 292 19.33 30.52 -79.17
CA THR A 292 19.08 29.67 -77.99
C THR A 292 17.79 28.88 -78.05
N LYS A 293 16.80 29.35 -78.82
CA LYS A 293 15.50 28.66 -78.95
C LYS A 293 14.80 29.08 -80.23
N ILE A 294 14.23 28.12 -80.94
CA ILE A 294 13.31 28.34 -82.06
C ILE A 294 11.99 27.70 -81.67
N ALA A 295 10.88 28.42 -81.81
CA ALA A 295 9.55 27.88 -81.52
C ALA A 295 9.22 26.71 -82.48
N LEU A 296 8.56 25.67 -81.98
CA LEU A 296 8.17 24.51 -82.80
C LEU A 296 6.85 24.75 -83.57
N VAL A 297 6.08 25.73 -83.12
CA VAL A 297 4.78 26.11 -83.70
C VAL A 297 4.93 27.52 -84.24
N ALA A 298 4.55 27.72 -85.51
CA ALA A 298 4.55 29.03 -86.14
C ALA A 298 3.46 29.93 -85.55
N ASP A 299 3.74 31.22 -85.49
CA ASP A 299 2.74 32.26 -85.33
C ASP A 299 2.33 32.76 -86.72
N THR A 300 1.04 33.05 -86.91
CA THR A 300 0.51 33.56 -88.18
C THR A 300 -0.04 34.95 -87.99
N SER A 301 0.68 35.96 -88.48
CA SER A 301 0.26 37.36 -88.39
C SER A 301 0.07 37.91 -89.81
N LEU A 302 -1.13 38.41 -90.10
CA LEU A 302 -1.48 39.06 -91.38
C LEU A 302 -1.18 38.24 -92.66
N GLY A 303 -1.09 36.91 -92.56
CA GLY A 303 -0.83 36.01 -93.67
C GLY A 303 0.61 35.50 -93.79
N ASP A 304 1.52 36.03 -92.96
CA ASP A 304 2.90 35.56 -92.87
C ASP A 304 3.04 34.48 -91.79
N VAL A 305 3.73 33.38 -92.13
CA VAL A 305 4.03 32.27 -91.22
C VAL A 305 5.46 32.46 -90.72
N ALA A 306 5.62 32.67 -89.43
CA ALA A 306 6.93 32.90 -88.83
C ALA A 306 7.11 32.20 -87.49
N TYR A 307 8.38 31.95 -87.15
CA TYR A 307 8.77 31.16 -85.99
C TYR A 307 9.49 32.05 -84.99
N GLN A 308 8.90 32.20 -83.81
CA GLN A 308 9.52 32.98 -82.74
C GLN A 308 10.88 32.37 -82.35
N THR A 309 11.93 33.19 -82.41
CA THR A 309 13.30 32.78 -82.15
C THR A 309 13.90 33.65 -81.03
N GLU A 310 14.55 33.02 -80.06
CA GLU A 310 15.25 33.69 -78.95
C GLU A 310 16.77 33.59 -79.12
N ILE A 311 17.45 34.73 -79.08
CA ILE A 311 18.89 34.88 -79.27
C ILE A 311 19.49 35.44 -77.98
N LEU A 312 20.57 34.83 -77.50
CA LEU A 312 21.34 35.35 -76.38
C LEU A 312 22.50 36.19 -76.92
N LEU A 313 22.67 37.40 -76.41
CA LEU A 313 23.76 38.28 -76.81
C LEU A 313 25.01 38.02 -75.98
N ASP A 314 26.16 37.98 -76.64
CA ASP A 314 27.47 37.90 -76.01
C ASP A 314 27.99 39.30 -75.67
N GLN A 315 28.65 39.44 -74.52
CA GLN A 315 29.33 40.67 -74.08
C GLN A 315 28.48 41.97 -74.14
N ALA A 316 27.15 41.85 -74.02
CA ALA A 316 26.23 42.98 -74.11
C ALA A 316 26.01 43.74 -72.77
N GLN A 317 26.77 43.42 -71.73
CA GLN A 317 26.56 43.91 -70.36
C GLN A 317 26.92 45.40 -70.19
N ASP A 318 27.97 45.87 -70.87
CA ASP A 318 28.46 47.25 -70.77
C ASP A 318 27.76 48.21 -71.75
N LEU A 319 26.82 47.70 -72.56
CA LEU A 319 26.09 48.48 -73.54
C LEU A 319 24.83 49.09 -72.91
N PRO A 320 24.45 50.34 -73.25
CA PRO A 320 23.29 51.03 -72.67
C PRO A 320 21.94 50.53 -73.21
N ILE A 321 21.77 49.21 -73.30
CA ILE A 321 20.58 48.53 -73.86
C ILE A 321 19.38 48.73 -72.93
N ARG A 322 18.19 48.88 -73.51
CA ARG A 322 16.92 48.93 -72.77
C ARG A 322 15.95 47.88 -73.30
N TRP A 323 15.08 47.38 -72.42
CA TRP A 323 14.02 46.45 -72.78
C TRP A 323 13.09 47.07 -73.83
N GLY A 324 12.78 46.29 -74.87
CA GLY A 324 11.90 46.72 -75.96
C GLY A 324 12.57 47.49 -77.10
N MET A 325 13.90 47.65 -77.09
CA MET A 325 14.64 48.17 -78.25
C MET A 325 14.49 47.24 -79.45
N THR A 326 14.34 47.83 -80.64
CA THR A 326 14.33 47.09 -81.90
C THR A 326 15.75 46.64 -82.25
N ALA A 327 15.86 45.40 -82.66
CA ALA A 327 17.10 44.78 -83.08
C ALA A 327 16.95 44.26 -84.51
N PHE A 328 17.95 44.51 -85.35
CA PHE A 328 18.12 43.82 -86.62
C PHE A 328 19.00 42.60 -86.37
N VAL A 329 18.59 41.47 -86.93
CA VAL A 329 19.20 40.17 -86.66
C VAL A 329 19.56 39.53 -87.97
N GLU A 330 20.83 39.17 -88.12
CA GLU A 330 21.33 38.36 -89.23
C GLU A 330 21.79 37.02 -88.67
N ILE A 331 21.11 35.94 -89.06
CA ILE A 331 21.39 34.59 -88.57
C ILE A 331 22.18 33.85 -89.65
N GLU A 332 23.28 33.21 -89.27
CA GLU A 332 24.05 32.35 -90.17
C GLU A 332 23.24 31.10 -90.53
N SER A 333 23.00 30.87 -91.82
CA SER A 333 22.33 29.66 -92.31
C SER A 333 23.26 28.45 -92.25
N ASN A 334 22.72 27.27 -91.91
CA ASN A 334 23.44 26.02 -92.05
C ASN A 334 23.63 25.74 -93.56
N GLU A 335 24.84 25.87 -94.09
CA GLU A 335 25.19 25.35 -95.44
C GLU A 335 25.12 23.82 -95.52
#